data_AF-X1SSF3-F1
#
_entry.id   AF-X1SSF3-F1
#
_cell.length_a   1.000
_cell.length_b   1.000
_cell.length_c   1.000
_cell.angle_alpha   90.00
_cell.angle_beta   90.00
_cell.angle_gamma   90.00
#
_symmetry.space_group_name_H-M   'P 1'
#
loop_
_entity.id
_entity.type
_entity.pdbx_description
1 polymer ?
#
loop_
_entity_poly.entity_id
_entity_poly.type
_entity_poly.pdbx_seq_one_letter_code
_entity_poly.pdbx_strand_id
1 'polypeptide(L)'
;MANDMDILRRAYERENDSRDRRPPQHRNWEFYTVGAARRDINRLIDEGMVIIAMKSSTLTKYRLSEKGRDFVWATTMEREFAKVPAASVIEAMNLVVGFEDMKDTIARAVESRHRINFLLEGPPACAKSIMLEGVRSAVPDAYIAFGSRTSAAGLSDALFEFQPSVLLLDEADKMDND
;
A
#
# COMPACT_ATOMS: atom_id res chain seq x y z
N MET A 1 -1.86 -13.23 -11.67
CA MET A 1 -1.82 -14.13 -10.50
C MET A 1 -1.79 -13.25 -9.26
N ALA A 2 -2.53 -13.59 -8.21
CA ALA A 2 -2.51 -12.79 -6.98
C ALA A 2 -1.15 -12.94 -6.29
N ASN A 3 -0.62 -11.86 -5.73
CA ASN A 3 0.60 -11.90 -4.91
C ASN A 3 0.34 -12.76 -3.66
N ASP A 4 1.34 -13.52 -3.21
CA ASP A 4 1.22 -14.38 -2.01
C ASP A 4 0.80 -13.61 -0.78
N MET A 5 1.35 -12.41 -0.62
CA MET A 5 0.97 -11.56 0.50
C MET A 5 -0.52 -11.18 0.44
N ASP A 6 -1.08 -10.99 -0.75
CA ASP A 6 -2.52 -10.73 -0.91
C ASP A 6 -3.35 -11.97 -0.58
N ILE A 7 -2.90 -13.16 -0.98
CA ILE A 7 -3.56 -14.43 -0.65
C ILE A 7 -3.58 -14.65 0.87
N LEU A 8 -2.42 -14.51 1.52
CA LEU A 8 -2.27 -14.69 2.96
C LEU A 8 -3.07 -13.64 3.75
N ARG A 9 -3.08 -12.37 3.29
CA ARG A 9 -3.90 -11.31 3.89
C ARG A 9 -5.40 -11.62 3.80
N ARG A 10 -5.90 -12.01 2.63
CA ARG A 10 -7.32 -12.38 2.46
C ARG A 10 -7.70 -13.60 3.28
N ALA A 11 -6.79 -14.57 3.42
CA ALA A 11 -6.97 -15.71 4.31
C ALA A 11 -7.09 -15.26 5.77
N TYR A 12 -6.20 -14.37 6.22
CA TYR A 12 -6.21 -13.81 7.56
C TYR A 12 -7.49 -13.00 7.85
N GLU A 13 -7.93 -12.17 6.91
CA GLU A 13 -9.19 -11.41 7.02
C GLU A 13 -10.40 -12.35 7.19
N ARG A 14 -10.46 -13.46 6.43
CA ARG A 14 -11.53 -14.46 6.57
C ARG A 14 -11.49 -15.20 7.89
N GLU A 15 -10.30 -15.55 8.37
CA GLU A 15 -10.13 -16.19 9.68
C GLU A 15 -10.50 -15.24 10.83
N ASN A 16 -10.38 -13.94 10.64
CA ASN A 16 -10.69 -12.93 11.65
C ASN A 16 -12.03 -12.19 11.42
N ASP A 17 -12.83 -12.60 10.44
CA ASP A 17 -14.12 -11.97 10.14
C ASP A 17 -15.05 -12.08 11.36
N SER A 18 -15.37 -10.93 11.96
CA SER A 18 -16.22 -10.83 13.14
C SER A 18 -17.67 -11.24 12.87
N ARG A 19 -18.09 -11.30 11.60
CA ARG A 19 -19.40 -11.78 11.19
C ARG A 19 -19.50 -13.30 11.27
N ASP A 20 -18.37 -14.01 11.24
CA ASP A 20 -18.34 -15.47 11.41
C ASP A 20 -18.38 -15.85 12.88
N ARG A 21 -19.53 -16.35 13.35
CA ARG A 21 -19.71 -16.76 14.75
C ARG A 21 -19.01 -18.06 15.12
N ARG A 22 -18.38 -18.76 14.16
CA ARG A 22 -17.62 -19.97 14.46
C ARG A 22 -16.37 -19.63 15.28
N PRO A 23 -15.93 -20.51 16.20
CA PRO A 23 -14.67 -20.35 16.89
C PRO A 23 -13.50 -20.19 15.89
N PRO A 24 -12.47 -19.38 16.18
CA PRO A 24 -11.37 -19.10 15.26
C PRO A 24 -10.72 -20.35 14.66
N GLN A 25 -10.54 -21.39 15.48
CA GLN A 25 -9.99 -22.69 15.08
C GLN A 25 -10.81 -23.47 14.03
N HIS A 26 -12.10 -23.11 13.85
CA HIS A 26 -12.99 -23.71 12.84
C HIS A 26 -13.24 -22.80 11.63
N ARG A 27 -12.65 -21.59 11.61
CA ARG A 27 -12.72 -20.70 10.47
C ARG A 27 -11.67 -21.15 9.45
N ASN A 28 -12.18 -21.75 8.39
CA ASN A 28 -11.40 -22.33 7.32
C ASN A 28 -12.00 -21.93 5.98
N TRP A 29 -11.17 -21.95 4.94
CA TRP A 29 -11.49 -21.35 3.65
C TRP A 29 -11.01 -22.24 2.50
N GLU A 30 -11.57 -22.02 1.31
CA GLU A 30 -11.19 -22.74 0.09
C GLU A 30 -10.32 -21.85 -0.80
N PHE A 31 -9.45 -22.44 -1.60
CA PHE A 31 -8.43 -21.70 -2.37
C PHE A 31 -9.02 -20.56 -3.23
N TYR A 32 -10.17 -20.78 -3.86
CA TYR A 32 -10.82 -19.77 -4.69
C TYR A 32 -11.42 -18.61 -3.89
N THR A 33 -11.75 -18.83 -2.60
CA THR A 33 -12.36 -17.79 -1.76
C THR A 33 -11.38 -16.68 -1.35
N VAL A 34 -10.08 -16.95 -1.45
CA VAL A 34 -8.99 -15.98 -1.25
C VAL A 34 -8.40 -15.50 -2.58
N GLY A 35 -8.95 -15.95 -3.71
CA GLY A 35 -8.49 -15.58 -5.05
C GLY A 35 -7.16 -16.23 -5.45
N ALA A 36 -6.84 -17.40 -4.88
CA ALA A 36 -5.66 -18.18 -5.22
C ALA A 36 -5.98 -19.29 -6.22
N ALA A 37 -4.99 -19.73 -6.99
CA ALA A 37 -5.04 -20.99 -7.73
C ALA A 37 -4.54 -22.16 -6.85
N ARG A 38 -4.83 -23.40 -7.25
CA ARG A 38 -4.32 -24.60 -6.53
C ARG A 38 -2.79 -24.63 -6.44
N ARG A 39 -2.11 -24.14 -7.48
CA ARG A 39 -0.63 -24.05 -7.49
C ARG A 39 -0.11 -23.11 -6.41
N ASP A 40 -0.75 -21.96 -6.22
CA ASP A 40 -0.38 -20.98 -5.21
C ASP A 40 -0.52 -21.58 -3.81
N ILE A 41 -1.64 -22.25 -3.54
CA ILE A 41 -1.87 -22.91 -2.24
C ILE A 41 -0.89 -24.06 -1.99
N ASN A 42 -0.60 -24.90 -2.98
CA ASN A 42 0.38 -25.98 -2.81
C ASN A 42 1.74 -25.40 -2.41
N ARG A 43 2.18 -24.33 -3.08
CA ARG A 43 3.43 -23.66 -2.74
C ARG A 43 3.39 -23.05 -1.33
N LEU A 44 2.31 -22.39 -0.94
CA LEU A 44 2.16 -21.85 0.42
C LEU A 44 2.11 -22.95 1.51
N ILE A 45 1.66 -24.16 1.16
CA ILE A 45 1.75 -25.34 2.02
C ILE A 45 3.20 -25.81 2.13
N ASP A 46 3.91 -25.90 1.00
CA ASP A 46 5.33 -26.30 0.98
C ASP A 46 6.21 -25.34 1.77
N GLU A 47 5.90 -24.04 1.73
CA GLU A 47 6.56 -22.98 2.52
C GLU A 47 6.13 -22.98 4.02
N GLY A 48 5.13 -23.79 4.39
CA GLY A 48 4.61 -23.92 5.74
C GLY A 48 3.75 -22.75 6.21
N MET A 49 3.27 -21.91 5.29
CA MET A 49 2.40 -20.75 5.58
C MET A 49 0.92 -21.15 5.71
N VAL A 50 0.52 -22.19 4.99
CA VAL A 50 -0.85 -22.71 4.95
C VAL A 50 -0.86 -24.19 5.32
N ILE A 51 -1.92 -24.65 5.99
CA ILE A 51 -2.14 -26.06 6.29
C ILE A 51 -3.53 -26.51 5.87
N ILE A 52 -3.67 -27.79 5.57
CA ILE A 52 -4.95 -28.41 5.25
C ILE A 52 -5.73 -28.60 6.55
N ALA A 53 -6.85 -27.90 6.70
CA ALA A 53 -7.72 -27.99 7.87
C ALA A 53 -8.70 -29.16 7.76
N MET A 54 -9.19 -29.43 6.55
CA MET A 54 -10.14 -30.51 6.27
C MET A 54 -10.00 -30.93 4.82
N LYS A 55 -10.04 -32.24 4.56
CA LYS A 55 -10.07 -32.80 3.21
C LYS A 55 -11.17 -33.85 3.13
N SER A 56 -12.09 -33.68 2.20
CA SER A 56 -13.08 -34.69 1.82
C SER A 56 -12.92 -35.04 0.33
N SER A 57 -13.75 -35.97 -0.16
CA SER A 57 -13.84 -36.28 -1.59
C SER A 57 -14.33 -35.10 -2.45
N THR A 58 -15.06 -34.15 -1.84
CA THR A 58 -15.72 -33.04 -2.55
C THR A 58 -15.06 -31.70 -2.33
N LEU A 59 -14.40 -31.48 -1.19
CA LEU A 59 -13.86 -30.18 -0.84
C LEU A 59 -12.56 -30.29 -0.02
N THR A 60 -11.68 -29.31 -0.19
CA THR A 60 -10.47 -29.16 0.63
C THR A 60 -10.48 -27.76 1.22
N LYS A 61 -10.43 -27.68 2.55
CA LYS A 61 -10.36 -26.43 3.29
C LYS A 61 -9.00 -26.26 3.91
N TYR A 62 -8.55 -25.02 3.90
CA TYR A 62 -7.25 -24.59 4.36
C TYR A 62 -7.42 -23.61 5.52
N ARG A 63 -6.33 -23.42 6.26
CA ARG A 63 -6.17 -22.37 7.26
C ARG A 63 -4.70 -21.93 7.29
N LEU A 64 -4.44 -20.73 7.77
CA LEU A 64 -3.09 -20.27 8.03
C LEU A 64 -2.45 -21.11 9.14
N SER A 65 -1.17 -21.42 8.96
CA SER A 65 -0.34 -21.93 10.05
C SER A 65 -0.05 -20.80 11.06
N GLU A 66 0.59 -21.13 12.18
CA GLU A 66 1.08 -20.12 13.11
C GLU A 66 2.10 -19.20 12.42
N LYS A 67 3.08 -19.80 11.73
CA LYS A 67 4.03 -19.09 10.86
C LYS A 67 3.35 -18.16 9.86
N GLY A 68 2.30 -18.62 9.18
CA GLY A 68 1.55 -17.82 8.21
C GLY A 68 0.80 -16.65 8.87
N ARG A 69 0.21 -16.85 10.05
CA ARG A 69 -0.44 -15.76 10.82
C ARG A 69 0.57 -14.74 11.29
N ASP A 70 1.68 -15.18 11.86
CA ASP A 70 2.74 -14.32 12.37
C ASP A 70 3.39 -13.52 11.24
N PHE A 71 3.59 -14.15 10.09
CA PHE A 71 4.09 -13.47 8.89
C PHE A 71 3.14 -12.35 8.44
N VAL A 72 1.83 -12.65 8.31
CA VAL A 72 0.83 -11.62 7.95
C VAL A 72 0.78 -10.52 8.99
N TRP A 73 0.82 -10.88 10.28
CA TRP A 73 0.81 -9.92 11.38
C TRP A 73 2.03 -9.02 11.35
N ALA A 74 3.23 -9.58 11.23
CA ALA A 74 4.49 -8.84 11.14
C ALA A 74 4.47 -7.88 9.95
N THR A 75 4.10 -8.33 8.76
CA THR A 75 4.03 -7.46 7.57
C THR A 75 2.92 -6.40 7.68
N THR A 76 1.81 -6.71 8.35
CA THR A 76 0.74 -5.74 8.61
C THR A 76 1.21 -4.69 9.61
N MET A 77 1.90 -5.10 10.68
CA MET A 77 2.47 -4.21 11.68
C MET A 77 3.59 -3.34 11.10
N GLU A 78 4.51 -3.88 10.32
CA GLU A 78 5.50 -3.09 9.58
C GLU A 78 4.84 -2.04 8.69
N ARG A 79 3.73 -2.38 8.04
CA ARG A 79 2.94 -1.40 7.27
C ARG A 79 2.31 -0.32 8.14
N GLU A 80 1.80 -0.65 9.32
CA GLU A 80 1.24 0.32 10.28
C GLU A 80 2.33 1.22 10.88
N PHE A 81 3.47 0.65 11.30
CA PHE A 81 4.61 1.43 11.82
C PHE A 81 5.25 2.32 10.76
N ALA A 82 5.18 1.94 9.49
CA ALA A 82 5.66 2.77 8.39
C ALA A 82 4.64 3.84 7.94
N LYS A 83 3.42 3.88 8.48
CA LYS A 83 2.48 4.96 8.13
C LYS A 83 3.01 6.29 8.65
N VAL A 84 3.06 7.27 7.77
CA VAL A 84 3.30 8.66 8.13
C VAL A 84 1.98 9.22 8.64
N PRO A 85 1.89 9.65 9.92
CA PRO A 85 0.66 10.22 10.46
C PRO A 85 0.25 11.46 9.67
N ALA A 86 -1.05 11.64 9.41
CA ALA A 86 -1.54 12.81 8.69
C ALA A 86 -1.11 14.13 9.36
N ALA A 87 -1.10 14.16 10.71
CA ALA A 87 -0.65 15.30 11.49
C ALA A 87 0.79 15.74 11.15
N SER A 88 1.70 14.78 10.93
CA SER A 88 3.10 15.07 10.58
C SER A 88 3.23 15.66 9.18
N VAL A 89 2.40 15.21 8.23
CA VAL A 89 2.36 15.78 6.87
C VAL A 89 1.80 17.21 6.91
N ILE A 90 0.75 17.46 7.70
CA ILE A 90 0.18 18.81 7.88
C ILE A 90 1.22 19.75 8.50
N GLU A 91 1.90 19.30 9.56
CA GLU A 91 2.94 20.08 10.23
C GLU A 91 4.08 20.45 9.26
N ALA A 92 4.50 19.52 8.40
CA ALA A 92 5.52 19.78 7.39
C ALA A 92 5.08 20.81 6.32
N MET A 93 3.77 21.00 6.13
CA MET A 93 3.20 22.01 5.22
C MET A 93 2.87 23.34 5.92
N ASN A 94 3.23 23.52 7.20
CA ASN A 94 2.89 24.74 7.97
C ASN A 94 3.44 26.04 7.37
N LEU A 95 4.50 25.98 6.55
CA LEU A 95 5.04 27.16 5.86
C LEU A 95 4.07 27.73 4.81
N VAL A 96 3.14 26.92 4.29
CA VAL A 96 2.13 27.37 3.35
C VAL A 96 0.93 27.90 4.12
N VAL A 97 0.58 29.17 3.96
CA VAL A 97 -0.59 29.75 4.62
C VAL A 97 -1.85 29.51 3.78
N GLY A 98 -2.92 29.02 4.42
CA GLY A 98 -4.19 28.69 3.75
C GLY A 98 -4.22 27.28 3.15
N PHE A 99 -5.25 27.00 2.34
CA PHE A 99 -5.49 25.68 1.72
C PHE A 99 -5.67 24.52 2.72
N GLU A 100 -6.24 24.78 3.89
CA GLU A 100 -6.36 23.77 4.96
C GLU A 100 -7.11 22.51 4.52
N ASP A 101 -8.20 22.65 3.78
CA ASP A 101 -8.97 21.51 3.26
C ASP A 101 -8.12 20.63 2.32
N MET A 102 -7.28 21.26 1.50
CA MET A 102 -6.39 20.56 0.57
C MET A 102 -5.25 19.87 1.32
N LYS A 103 -4.64 20.55 2.30
CA LYS A 103 -3.60 19.96 3.16
C LYS A 103 -4.12 18.75 3.92
N ASP A 104 -5.31 18.84 4.50
CA ASP A 104 -5.95 17.71 5.21
C ASP A 104 -6.22 16.55 4.24
N THR A 105 -6.70 16.85 3.03
CA THR A 105 -6.95 15.82 2.00
C THR A 105 -5.66 15.10 1.58
N ILE A 106 -4.57 15.84 1.32
CA ILE A 106 -3.26 15.28 0.96
C ILE A 106 -2.72 14.44 2.12
N ALA A 107 -2.76 14.97 3.35
CA ALA A 107 -2.27 14.28 4.54
C ALA A 107 -2.99 12.97 4.81
N ARG A 108 -4.33 12.95 4.69
CA ARG A 108 -5.13 11.72 4.81
C ARG A 108 -4.82 10.72 3.70
N ALA A 109 -4.58 11.19 2.48
CA ALA A 109 -4.22 10.29 1.39
C ALA A 109 -2.86 9.61 1.65
N VAL A 110 -1.86 10.36 2.11
CA VAL A 110 -0.56 9.82 2.51
C VAL A 110 -0.70 8.80 3.64
N GLU A 111 -1.45 9.13 4.70
CA GLU A 111 -1.67 8.23 5.84
C GLU A 111 -2.41 6.94 5.45
N SER A 112 -3.41 7.05 4.57
CA SER A 112 -4.23 5.91 4.13
C SER A 112 -3.48 4.94 3.20
N ARG A 113 -2.38 5.39 2.57
CA ARG A 113 -1.62 4.65 1.54
C ARG A 113 -2.50 4.14 0.39
N HIS A 114 -3.63 4.79 0.14
CA HIS A 114 -4.43 4.54 -1.04
C HIS A 114 -3.77 5.17 -2.28
N ARG A 115 -3.91 4.51 -3.44
CA ARG A 115 -3.45 5.06 -4.71
C ARG A 115 -4.36 6.20 -5.15
N ILE A 116 -4.09 7.39 -4.63
CA ILE A 116 -4.80 8.63 -4.94
C ILE A 116 -3.80 9.56 -5.62
N ASN A 117 -4.19 10.11 -6.77
CA ASN A 117 -3.37 11.06 -7.51
C ASN A 117 -3.94 12.47 -7.30
N PHE A 118 -3.05 13.43 -7.05
CA PHE A 118 -3.40 14.83 -6.91
C PHE A 118 -2.78 15.63 -8.06
N LEU A 119 -3.56 16.58 -8.59
CA LEU A 119 -3.06 17.61 -9.50
C LEU A 119 -3.25 18.96 -8.82
N LEU A 120 -2.15 19.67 -8.60
CA LEU A 120 -2.16 21.02 -8.05
C LEU A 120 -2.07 22.01 -9.20
N GLU A 121 -3.21 22.55 -9.62
CA GLU A 121 -3.29 23.60 -10.64
C GLU A 121 -3.50 24.97 -10.00
N GLY A 122 -2.81 25.98 -10.53
CA GLY A 122 -3.02 27.36 -10.09
C GLY A 122 -1.94 28.30 -10.65
N PRO A 123 -2.06 29.61 -10.38
CA PRO A 123 -1.08 30.60 -10.80
C PRO A 123 0.36 30.28 -10.32
N PRO A 124 1.38 30.86 -10.99
CA PRO A 124 2.74 30.82 -10.46
C PRO A 124 2.79 31.48 -9.07
N ALA A 125 3.74 31.06 -8.24
CA ALA A 125 3.95 31.55 -6.88
C ALA A 125 2.85 31.25 -5.83
N CYS A 126 1.89 30.35 -6.10
CA CYS A 126 0.93 29.86 -5.10
C CYS A 126 1.49 28.77 -4.15
N ALA A 127 2.79 28.78 -3.86
CA ALA A 127 3.47 27.85 -2.95
C ALA A 127 3.32 26.33 -3.25
N LYS A 128 2.91 25.94 -4.47
CA LYS A 128 2.74 24.53 -4.88
C LYS A 128 4.00 23.68 -4.66
N SER A 129 5.16 24.17 -5.12
CA SER A 129 6.45 23.48 -4.93
C SER A 129 6.84 23.36 -3.45
N ILE A 130 6.54 24.38 -2.63
CA ILE A 130 6.78 24.34 -1.18
C ILE A 130 5.86 23.31 -0.51
N MET A 131 4.62 23.19 -0.96
CA MET A 131 3.69 22.16 -0.49
C MET A 131 4.20 20.75 -0.80
N LEU A 132 4.68 20.51 -2.03
CA LEU A 132 5.30 19.24 -2.41
C LEU A 132 6.55 18.93 -1.56
N GLU A 133 7.41 19.92 -1.33
CA GLU A 133 8.59 19.76 -0.48
C GLU A 133 8.23 19.46 0.99
N GLY A 134 7.15 20.06 1.50
CA GLY A 134 6.59 19.72 2.82
C GLY A 134 6.24 18.24 2.90
N VAL A 135 5.50 17.71 1.91
CA VAL A 135 5.17 16.28 1.84
C VAL A 135 6.43 15.42 1.74
N ARG A 136 7.40 15.80 0.90
CA ARG A 136 8.68 15.10 0.76
C ARG A 136 9.43 15.00 2.10
N SER A 137 9.42 16.06 2.89
CA SER A 137 10.12 16.09 4.18
C SER A 137 9.46 15.19 5.25
N ALA A 138 8.13 15.01 5.17
CA ALA A 138 7.38 14.16 6.08
C ALA A 138 7.44 12.67 5.71
N VAL A 139 7.67 12.35 4.44
CA VAL A 139 7.62 10.98 3.91
C VAL A 139 9.02 10.49 3.56
N PRO A 140 9.64 9.59 4.36
CA PRO A 140 11.05 9.23 4.22
C PRO A 140 11.45 8.63 2.87
N ASP A 141 10.53 7.92 2.22
CA ASP A 141 10.73 7.24 0.95
C ASP A 141 10.05 7.98 -0.23
N ALA A 142 9.66 9.24 -0.05
CA ALA A 142 9.10 10.03 -1.14
C ALA A 142 10.19 10.37 -2.18
N TYR A 143 9.82 10.25 -3.45
CA TYR A 143 10.67 10.63 -4.57
C TYR A 143 10.11 11.89 -5.23
N ILE A 144 10.95 12.89 -5.44
CA ILE A 144 10.59 14.11 -6.17
C ILE A 144 11.28 14.11 -7.53
N ALA A 145 10.49 14.31 -8.59
CA ALA A 145 10.98 14.52 -9.93
C ALA A 145 10.61 15.92 -10.40
N PHE A 146 11.52 16.55 -11.12
CA PHE A 146 11.31 17.85 -11.75
C PHE A 146 11.09 17.63 -13.24
N GLY A 147 9.97 18.11 -13.78
CA GLY A 147 9.60 17.87 -15.17
C GLY A 147 10.66 18.35 -16.17
N SER A 148 11.30 19.49 -15.89
CA SER A 148 12.39 20.04 -16.68
C SER A 148 13.69 19.21 -16.70
N ARG A 149 13.83 18.23 -15.79
CA ARG A 149 15.05 17.41 -15.63
C ARG A 149 14.80 15.91 -15.75
N THR A 150 13.56 15.50 -15.95
CA THR A 150 13.16 14.09 -15.86
C THR A 150 12.50 13.65 -17.14
N SER A 151 13.16 12.74 -17.87
CA SER A 151 12.55 12.06 -19.03
C SER A 151 11.67 10.89 -18.58
N ALA A 152 10.77 10.42 -19.45
CA ALA A 152 9.93 9.25 -19.17
C ALA A 152 10.76 8.00 -18.83
N ALA A 153 11.91 7.81 -19.51
CA ALA A 153 12.84 6.72 -19.23
C ALA A 153 13.48 6.87 -17.84
N GLY A 154 14.00 8.07 -17.52
CA GLY A 154 14.62 8.33 -16.22
C GLY A 154 13.64 8.22 -15.05
N LEU A 155 12.38 8.63 -15.25
CA LEU A 155 11.32 8.43 -14.25
C LEU A 155 11.01 6.94 -14.06
N SER A 156 10.95 6.18 -15.15
CA SER A 156 10.70 4.73 -15.09
C SER A 156 11.80 4.03 -14.30
N ASP A 157 13.06 4.33 -14.59
CA ASP A 157 14.21 3.76 -13.88
C ASP A 157 14.16 4.11 -12.39
N ALA A 158 13.90 5.37 -12.05
CA ALA A 158 13.75 5.82 -10.66
C ALA A 158 12.60 5.10 -9.93
N LEU A 159 11.46 4.86 -10.60
CA LEU A 159 10.35 4.13 -10.02
C LEU A 159 10.67 2.65 -9.79
N PHE A 160 11.46 2.03 -10.67
CA PHE A 160 11.92 0.65 -10.49
C PHE A 160 12.94 0.51 -9.37
N GLU A 161 13.88 1.46 -9.27
CA GLU A 161 14.97 1.44 -8.29
C GLU A 161 14.51 1.83 -6.88
N PHE A 162 13.86 2.98 -6.74
CA PHE A 162 13.52 3.53 -5.43
C PHE A 162 12.18 3.03 -4.87
N GLN A 163 11.27 2.56 -5.74
CA GLN A 163 9.92 2.09 -5.38
C GLN A 163 9.23 2.98 -4.32
N PRO A 164 9.15 4.31 -4.54
CA PRO A 164 8.70 5.23 -3.51
C PRO A 164 7.22 5.03 -3.16
N SER A 165 6.85 5.20 -1.89
CA SER A 165 5.43 5.21 -1.49
C SER A 165 4.66 6.42 -2.03
N VAL A 166 5.36 7.55 -2.23
CA VAL A 166 4.80 8.79 -2.78
C VAL A 166 5.73 9.31 -3.88
N LEU A 167 5.15 9.49 -5.08
CA LEU A 167 5.80 10.17 -6.19
C LEU A 167 5.31 11.62 -6.24
N LEU A 168 6.24 12.56 -6.19
CA LEU A 168 5.99 14.00 -6.32
C LEU A 168 6.54 14.47 -7.66
N LEU A 169 5.72 15.16 -8.44
CA LEU A 169 6.10 15.74 -9.72
C LEU A 169 5.94 17.26 -9.63
N ASP A 170 7.04 17.99 -9.73
CA ASP A 170 7.01 19.44 -9.85
C ASP A 170 7.27 19.86 -11.30
N GLU A 171 6.67 20.96 -11.73
CA GLU A 171 6.73 21.46 -13.11
C GLU A 171 6.41 20.39 -14.17
N ALA A 172 5.41 19.53 -13.90
CA ALA A 172 5.04 18.44 -14.81
C ALA A 172 4.61 18.92 -16.20
N ASP A 173 4.18 20.18 -16.33
CA ASP A 173 3.88 20.83 -17.61
C ASP A 173 5.12 21.04 -18.50
N LYS A 174 6.33 20.91 -17.92
CA LYS A 174 7.63 21.05 -18.62
C LYS A 174 8.22 19.71 -19.07
N MET A 175 7.53 18.60 -18.83
CA MET A 175 7.98 17.30 -19.32
C MET A 175 7.84 17.23 -20.84
N ASP A 176 8.84 16.64 -21.49
CA ASP A 176 8.77 16.35 -22.92
C ASP A 176 7.70 15.29 -23.18
N ASN A 177 6.88 15.53 -24.22
CA ASN A 177 5.75 14.66 -24.61
C ASN A 177 6.15 13.57 -25.62
N ASP A 178 7.44 13.32 -25.81
CA ASP A 178 7.98 12.36 -26.79
C ASP A 178 7.78 10.89 -26.38
#